data_AF-A0A9Q3ECV2-F1
#
_entry.id   AF-A0A9Q3ECV2-F1
#
_cell.length_a   1.000
_cell.length_b   1.000
_cell.length_c   1.000
_cell.angle_alpha   90.00
_cell.angle_beta   90.00
_cell.angle_gamma   90.00
#
_symmetry.space_group_name_H-M   'P 1'
#
loop_
_entity.id
_entity.type
_entity.pdbx_description
1 polymer ?
#
loop_
_entity_poly.entity_id
_entity_poly.type
_entity_poly.pdbx_seq_one_letter_code
_entity_poly.pdbx_strand_id
1 'polypeptide(L)'
;MWKRACETAAKCIDEAKEFDRENAVEVKLTEEFSRKHPVFPVSLVKPHFQTEEDEFPSRKKNTTPPEIVEVEDSPGPVKKIIRARKIRLNGKDQRKYLVRFKNQTADKDKWLAEDAISDGNLHLRIFGASKRTEQSHK
;
A
#
# COMPACT_ATOMS: atom_id res chain seq x y z
N MET A 1 -22.25 27.12 -54.78
CA MET A 1 -22.83 25.78 -55.02
C MET A 1 -21.87 24.72 -54.50
N TRP A 2 -22.02 24.35 -53.23
CA TRP A 2 -21.21 23.34 -52.55
C TRP A 2 -21.92 21.98 -52.63
N LYS A 3 -21.53 21.13 -53.57
CA LYS A 3 -21.91 19.72 -53.59
C LYS A 3 -20.82 18.93 -54.31
N ARG A 4 -19.85 18.39 -53.56
CA ARG A 4 -18.96 17.27 -53.92
C ARG A 4 -17.90 17.09 -52.82
N ALA A 5 -18.31 16.57 -51.66
CA ALA A 5 -17.37 16.23 -50.59
C ALA A 5 -17.91 15.19 -49.58
N CYS A 6 -18.90 14.37 -49.95
CA CYS A 6 -19.54 13.47 -48.97
C CYS A 6 -19.79 12.03 -49.45
N GLU A 7 -19.14 11.59 -50.53
CA GLU A 7 -19.40 10.25 -51.11
C GLU A 7 -18.31 9.21 -50.83
N THR A 8 -17.23 9.57 -50.12
CA THR A 8 -16.13 8.66 -49.78
C THR A 8 -16.07 8.23 -48.32
N ALA A 9 -16.81 8.87 -47.40
CA ALA A 9 -16.82 8.47 -45.99
C ALA A 9 -17.79 7.29 -45.70
N ALA A 10 -18.81 7.09 -46.54
CA ALA A 10 -19.80 6.02 -46.34
C ALA A 10 -19.30 4.64 -46.79
N LYS A 11 -18.25 4.55 -47.61
CA LYS A 11 -17.67 3.27 -48.05
C LYS A 11 -16.69 2.64 -47.07
N CYS A 12 -16.24 3.38 -46.04
CA CYS A 12 -15.25 2.86 -45.08
C CYS A 12 -15.89 2.27 -43.82
N ILE A 13 -17.22 2.25 -43.69
CA ILE A 13 -17.90 1.70 -42.50
C ILE A 13 -18.43 0.28 -42.75
N ASP A 14 -18.66 -0.11 -44.01
CA ASP A 14 -19.15 -1.45 -44.35
C ASP A 14 -18.01 -2.49 -44.54
N GLU A 15 -16.75 -2.04 -44.61
CA GLU A 15 -15.58 -2.90 -44.88
C GLU A 15 -14.86 -3.36 -43.59
N ALA A 16 -15.56 -3.41 -42.46
CA ALA A 16 -15.05 -3.92 -41.18
C ALA A 16 -16.02 -4.92 -40.51
N LYS A 17 -16.88 -5.57 -41.28
CA LYS A 17 -17.92 -6.48 -40.76
C LYS A 17 -17.80 -7.92 -41.26
N GLU A 18 -16.57 -8.33 -41.55
CA GLU A 18 -16.22 -9.73 -41.81
C GLU A 18 -14.97 -10.07 -40.96
N PHE A 19 -14.99 -9.72 -39.67
CA PHE A 19 -14.04 -10.30 -38.73
C PHE A 19 -14.49 -11.74 -38.51
N ASP A 20 -13.62 -12.71 -38.83
CA ASP A 20 -13.84 -14.14 -38.70
C ASP A 20 -14.69 -14.46 -37.46
N ARG A 21 -15.97 -14.75 -37.69
CA ARG A 21 -16.94 -15.08 -36.61
C ARG A 21 -16.51 -16.31 -35.80
N GLU A 22 -15.56 -17.07 -36.32
CA GLU A 22 -14.99 -18.27 -35.69
C GLU A 22 -13.93 -17.92 -34.63
N ASN A 23 -13.25 -16.78 -34.75
CA ASN A 23 -12.08 -16.46 -33.92
C ASN A 23 -12.30 -15.25 -33.00
N ALA A 24 -13.55 -14.78 -32.86
CA ALA A 24 -13.89 -13.63 -32.04
C ALA A 24 -15.23 -13.78 -31.33
N VAL A 25 -15.32 -13.28 -30.08
CA VAL A 25 -16.51 -13.31 -29.23
C VAL A 25 -17.03 -11.89 -29.02
N GLU A 26 -18.32 -11.68 -29.23
CA GLU A 26 -19.01 -10.44 -28.88
C GLU A 26 -19.33 -10.41 -27.37
N VAL A 27 -18.88 -9.36 -26.69
CA VAL A 27 -19.11 -9.12 -25.27
C VAL A 27 -20.06 -7.95 -25.11
N LYS A 28 -21.17 -8.17 -24.38
CA LYS A 28 -22.08 -7.09 -23.98
C LYS A 28 -21.41 -6.26 -22.88
N LEU A 29 -20.84 -5.12 -23.26
CA LEU A 29 -20.24 -4.17 -22.34
C LEU A 29 -21.32 -3.27 -21.71
N THR A 30 -21.10 -2.85 -20.47
CA THR A 30 -21.95 -1.85 -19.80
C THR A 30 -21.72 -0.46 -20.44
N GLU A 31 -22.65 0.47 -20.22
CA GLU A 31 -22.68 1.80 -20.87
C GLU A 31 -21.36 2.58 -20.70
N GLU A 32 -20.71 2.44 -19.54
CA GLU A 32 -19.42 3.06 -19.21
C GLU A 32 -18.27 2.59 -20.12
N PHE A 33 -18.38 1.40 -20.72
CA PHE A 33 -17.38 0.80 -21.60
C PHE A 33 -17.82 0.73 -23.07
N SER A 34 -18.93 1.38 -23.42
CA SER A 34 -19.48 1.44 -24.79
C SER A 34 -18.53 2.02 -25.84
N ARG A 35 -17.51 2.78 -25.41
CA ARG A 35 -16.45 3.34 -26.27
C ARG A 35 -15.37 2.33 -26.68
N LYS A 36 -15.33 1.14 -26.05
CA LYS A 36 -14.37 0.08 -26.39
C LYS A 36 -14.99 -0.86 -27.42
N HIS A 37 -14.15 -1.45 -28.26
CA HIS A 37 -14.59 -2.43 -29.25
C HIS A 37 -15.18 -3.65 -28.53
N PRO A 38 -16.44 -4.05 -28.78
CA PRO A 38 -17.12 -5.10 -28.04
C PRO A 38 -16.68 -6.52 -28.46
N VAL A 39 -15.76 -6.64 -29.41
CA VAL A 39 -15.31 -7.91 -29.97
C VAL A 39 -13.91 -8.25 -29.44
N PHE A 40 -13.76 -9.43 -28.86
CA PHE A 40 -12.49 -9.93 -28.32
C PHE A 40 -12.05 -11.20 -29.06
N PRO A 41 -10.75 -11.39 -29.34
CA PRO A 41 -10.26 -12.62 -29.96
C PRO A 41 -10.43 -13.80 -28.99
N VAL A 42 -10.94 -14.94 -29.50
CA VAL A 42 -11.22 -16.16 -28.70
C VAL A 42 -9.99 -16.71 -28.00
N SER A 43 -8.79 -16.48 -28.55
CA SER A 43 -7.51 -16.94 -27.97
C SER A 43 -7.19 -16.31 -26.61
N LEU A 44 -7.79 -15.14 -26.32
CA LEU A 44 -7.62 -14.44 -25.04
C LEU A 44 -8.75 -14.75 -24.05
N VAL A 45 -9.81 -15.44 -24.49
CA VAL A 45 -10.96 -15.78 -23.65
C VAL A 45 -10.62 -17.03 -22.86
N LYS A 46 -10.56 -16.90 -21.53
CA LYS A 46 -10.44 -18.04 -20.62
C LYS A 46 -11.83 -18.56 -20.28
N PRO A 47 -12.13 -19.85 -20.49
CA PRO A 47 -13.36 -20.45 -20.01
C PRO A 47 -13.45 -20.33 -18.49
N HIS A 48 -14.54 -19.77 -17.99
CA HIS A 48 -14.81 -19.69 -16.57
C HIS A 48 -15.59 -20.95 -16.15
N PHE A 49 -14.95 -21.85 -15.40
CA PHE A 49 -15.61 -23.00 -14.81
C PHE A 49 -16.12 -22.65 -13.40
N GLN A 50 -17.32 -23.12 -13.06
CA GLN A 50 -17.76 -23.07 -11.67
C GLN A 50 -16.84 -23.98 -10.84
N THR A 51 -16.54 -23.55 -9.62
CA THR A 51 -15.71 -24.37 -8.73
C THR A 51 -16.58 -25.44 -8.13
N GLU A 52 -16.36 -26.70 -8.53
CA GLU A 52 -16.99 -27.86 -7.90
C GLU A 52 -16.37 -28.08 -6.51
N GLU A 53 -17.15 -27.81 -5.47
CA GLU A 53 -16.71 -27.89 -4.06
C GLU A 53 -16.48 -29.34 -3.62
N ASP A 54 -17.20 -30.29 -4.22
CA ASP A 54 -17.13 -31.72 -3.92
C ASP A 54 -15.87 -32.38 -4.51
N GLU A 55 -15.43 -31.93 -5.69
CA GLU A 55 -14.22 -32.45 -6.35
C GLU A 55 -12.94 -31.83 -5.76
N PHE A 56 -13.03 -30.59 -5.28
CA PHE A 56 -11.88 -29.86 -4.73
C PHE A 56 -12.19 -29.25 -3.34
N PRO A 57 -12.34 -30.09 -2.29
CA PRO A 57 -12.71 -29.65 -0.95
C PRO A 57 -11.65 -28.75 -0.27
N SER A 58 -10.45 -28.65 -0.84
CA SER A 58 -9.39 -27.74 -0.39
C SER A 58 -9.53 -26.31 -0.93
N ARG A 59 -10.40 -26.06 -1.92
CA ARG A 59 -10.64 -24.72 -2.50
C ARG A 59 -11.67 -23.88 -1.74
N LYS A 60 -11.95 -24.23 -0.47
CA LYS A 60 -12.90 -23.48 0.38
C LYS A 60 -12.58 -21.99 0.33
N LYS A 61 -13.58 -21.20 -0.03
CA LYS A 61 -13.50 -19.74 -0.06
C LYS A 61 -13.32 -19.27 1.39
N ASN A 62 -12.09 -18.98 1.79
CA ASN A 62 -11.82 -18.27 3.03
C ASN A 62 -12.34 -16.83 2.81
N THR A 63 -13.61 -16.61 3.14
CA THR A 63 -14.35 -15.36 2.88
C THR A 63 -13.88 -14.19 3.75
N THR A 64 -13.03 -14.42 4.75
CA THR A 64 -12.56 -13.36 5.63
C THR A 64 -11.11 -13.00 5.28
N PRO A 65 -10.84 -11.79 4.76
CA PRO A 65 -9.50 -11.25 4.75
C PRO A 65 -8.92 -11.32 6.17
N PRO A 66 -7.63 -11.65 6.34
CA PRO A 66 -7.03 -11.60 7.66
C PRO A 66 -7.19 -10.19 8.23
N GLU A 67 -7.78 -10.11 9.42
CA GLU A 67 -7.87 -8.85 10.17
C GLU A 67 -6.45 -8.40 10.49
N ILE A 68 -6.09 -7.19 10.05
CA ILE A 68 -4.79 -6.60 10.34
C ILE A 68 -4.83 -6.18 11.81
N VAL A 69 -4.33 -7.03 12.70
CA VAL A 69 -4.20 -6.70 14.11
C VAL A 69 -3.10 -5.65 14.24
N GLU A 70 -3.47 -4.40 14.53
CA GLU A 70 -2.53 -3.38 14.99
C GLU A 70 -2.01 -3.85 16.36
N VAL A 71 -0.82 -4.45 16.36
CA VAL A 71 -0.15 -4.85 17.60
C VAL A 71 0.05 -3.58 18.43
N GLU A 72 -0.67 -3.47 19.54
CA GLU A 72 -0.44 -2.38 20.49
C GLU A 72 1.04 -2.36 20.83
N ASP A 73 1.71 -1.29 20.40
CA ASP A 73 3.14 -1.05 20.60
C ASP A 73 3.39 -0.71 22.07
N SER A 74 3.19 -1.69 22.95
CA SER A 74 3.73 -1.64 24.30
C SER A 74 5.25 -1.41 24.16
N PRO A 75 5.79 -0.34 24.75
CA PRO A 75 7.19 0.00 24.59
C PRO A 75 8.03 -1.11 25.22
N GLY A 76 8.66 -1.92 24.37
CA GLY A 76 9.57 -2.98 24.81
C GLY A 76 10.75 -2.43 25.62
N PRO A 77 11.60 -3.32 26.18
CA PRO A 77 12.72 -2.90 26.99
C PRO A 77 13.69 -2.02 26.19
N VAL A 78 14.11 -0.92 26.81
CA VAL A 78 14.97 0.10 26.17
C VAL A 78 16.41 -0.41 26.05
N LYS A 79 17.03 -0.18 24.89
CA LYS A 79 18.46 -0.47 24.67
C LYS A 79 19.30 0.78 24.98
N LYS A 80 18.99 1.91 24.33
CA LYS A 80 19.69 3.18 24.53
C LYS A 80 18.90 4.38 24.02
N ILE A 81 19.24 5.56 24.52
CA ILE A 81 18.78 6.85 24.00
C ILE A 81 19.82 7.39 23.01
N ILE A 82 19.36 7.86 21.85
CA ILE A 82 20.25 8.31 20.75
C ILE A 82 20.30 9.83 20.67
N ARG A 83 19.14 10.48 20.79
CA ARG A 83 19.00 11.93 20.66
C ARG A 83 18.00 12.48 21.66
N ALA A 84 18.11 13.78 21.91
CA ALA A 84 17.13 14.55 22.66
C ALA A 84 16.70 15.76 21.82
N ARG A 85 15.44 16.15 21.93
CA ARG A 85 14.92 17.41 21.35
C ARG A 85 13.96 18.07 22.33
N LYS A 86 13.87 19.40 22.27
CA LYS A 86 12.93 20.20 23.04
C LYS A 86 11.76 20.58 22.14
N ILE A 87 10.54 20.40 22.63
CA ILE A 87 9.29 20.68 21.90
C ILE A 87 8.39 21.50 22.83
N ARG A 88 7.71 22.51 22.30
CA ARG A 88 6.70 23.25 23.05
C ARG A 88 5.32 22.69 22.72
N LEU A 89 4.67 22.07 23.70
CA LEU A 89 3.32 21.51 23.59
C LEU A 89 2.44 22.19 24.64
N ASN A 90 1.29 22.74 24.21
CA ASN A 90 0.34 23.45 25.08
C ASN A 90 0.99 24.56 25.93
N GLY A 91 1.89 25.34 25.31
CA GLY A 91 2.62 26.42 25.96
C GLY A 91 3.75 25.98 26.91
N LYS A 92 3.84 24.68 27.23
CA LYS A 92 4.87 24.10 28.09
C LYS A 92 6.01 23.51 27.26
N ASP A 93 7.23 23.75 27.73
CA ASP A 93 8.42 23.19 27.14
C ASP A 93 8.63 21.75 27.65
N GLN A 94 8.59 20.77 26.76
CA GLN A 94 8.83 19.36 27.06
C GLN A 94 10.06 18.84 26.32
N ARG A 95 10.83 17.97 26.98
CA ARG A 95 11.94 17.24 26.33
C ARG A 95 11.44 15.89 25.86
N LYS A 96 11.77 15.53 24.61
CA LYS A 96 11.57 14.19 24.07
C LYS A 96 12.91 13.56 23.74
N TYR A 97 12.96 12.25 23.89
CA TYR A 97 14.15 11.43 23.68
C TYR A 97 13.87 10.40 22.59
N LEU A 98 14.82 10.24 21.66
CA LEU A 98 14.74 9.21 20.63
C LEU A 98 15.30 7.92 21.21
N VAL A 99 14.42 6.95 21.40
CA VAL A 99 14.69 5.71 22.10
C VAL A 99 14.83 4.57 21.10
N ARG A 100 15.90 3.79 21.25
CA ARG A 100 16.09 2.52 20.56
C ARG A 100 15.77 1.37 21.48
N PHE A 101 14.86 0.50 21.05
CA PHE A 101 14.44 -0.67 21.80
C PHE A 101 15.39 -1.85 21.61
N LYS A 102 15.42 -2.77 22.58
CA LYS A 102 16.15 -4.03 22.43
C LYS A 102 15.49 -4.88 21.34
N ASN A 103 16.31 -5.57 20.54
CA ASN A 103 15.86 -6.48 19.48
C ASN A 103 14.99 -5.83 18.38
N GLN A 104 14.98 -4.49 18.29
CA GLN A 104 14.30 -3.76 17.24
C GLN A 104 15.30 -3.00 16.36
N THR A 105 14.95 -2.86 15.08
CA THR A 105 15.73 -2.09 14.11
C THR A 105 15.50 -0.59 14.28
N ALA A 106 16.35 0.22 13.64
CA ALA A 106 16.29 1.68 13.70
C ALA A 106 14.96 2.26 13.20
N ASP A 107 14.24 1.53 12.36
CA ASP A 107 12.94 1.93 11.80
C ASP A 107 11.85 2.03 12.88
N LYS A 108 12.03 1.32 14.00
CA LYS A 108 11.11 1.32 15.14
C LYS A 108 11.53 2.29 16.25
N ASP A 109 12.56 3.11 16.03
CA ASP A 109 12.98 4.10 17.04
C ASP A 109 11.88 5.17 17.21
N LYS A 110 11.49 5.45 18.46
CA LYS A 110 10.37 6.37 18.78
C LYS A 110 10.80 7.52 19.68
N TRP A 111 10.16 8.67 19.49
CA TRP A 111 10.33 9.85 20.34
C TRP A 111 9.41 9.78 21.56
N LEU A 112 9.96 9.47 22.72
CA LEU A 112 9.24 9.32 23.98
C LEU A 112 9.50 10.49 24.92
N ALA A 113 8.53 10.78 25.78
CA ALA A 113 8.70 11.66 26.95
C ALA A 113 9.49 10.91 28.03
N GLU A 114 10.08 11.63 28.99
CA GLU A 114 10.86 11.05 30.08
C GLU A 114 10.07 9.99 30.88
N ASP A 115 8.80 10.26 31.16
CA ASP A 115 7.93 9.37 31.94
C ASP A 115 7.57 8.06 31.21
N ALA A 116 7.64 8.05 29.88
CA ALA A 116 7.24 6.92 29.06
C ALA A 116 8.38 5.91 28.80
N ILE A 117 9.58 6.16 29.34
CA ILE A 117 10.77 5.35 29.10
C ILE A 117 10.94 4.37 30.27
N SER A 118 10.92 3.07 29.98
CA SER A 118 11.28 2.04 30.96
C SER A 118 12.72 2.28 31.45
N ASP A 119 12.92 2.31 32.77
CA ASP A 119 14.21 2.61 33.41
C ASP A 119 14.86 3.92 32.93
N GLY A 120 14.03 4.93 32.63
CA GLY A 120 14.45 6.20 32.04
C GLY A 120 15.63 6.87 32.77
N ASN A 121 15.63 6.88 34.10
CA ASN A 121 16.69 7.47 34.91
C ASN A 121 18.09 6.91 34.60
N LEU A 122 18.22 5.59 34.44
CA LEU A 122 19.50 4.95 34.14
C LEU A 122 19.97 5.35 32.74
N HIS A 123 19.07 5.24 31.76
CA HIS A 123 19.39 5.54 30.37
C HIS A 123 19.70 7.02 30.12
N LEU A 124 19.01 7.93 30.82
CA LEU A 124 19.26 9.37 30.73
C LEU A 124 20.60 9.77 31.33
N ARG A 125 21.00 9.16 32.46
CA ARG A 125 22.33 9.38 33.06
C ARG A 125 23.44 8.94 32.10
N ILE A 126 23.32 7.74 31.52
CA ILE A 126 24.28 7.22 30.54
C ILE A 126 24.36 8.13 29.31
N PHE A 127 23.21 8.51 28.75
CA PHE A 127 23.14 9.41 27.60
C PHE A 127 23.80 10.76 27.87
N GLY A 128 23.54 11.35 29.05
CA GLY A 128 24.15 12.60 29.47
C GLY A 128 25.67 12.51 29.60
N ALA A 129 26.20 11.40 30.12
CA ALA A 129 27.63 11.15 30.18
C ALA A 129 28.25 11.03 28.77
N SER A 130 27.66 10.21 27.89
CA SER A 130 28.14 10.04 26.51
C SER A 130 28.17 11.35 25.73
N LYS A 131 27.16 12.22 25.91
CA LYS A 131 27.11 13.52 25.23
C LYS A 131 28.25 14.46 25.61
N ARG A 132 28.69 14.44 26.87
CA ARG A 132 29.83 15.26 27.32
C ARG A 132 31.13 14.79 26.69
N THR A 133 31.32 13.47 26.59
CA THR A 133 32.50 12.89 25.94
C THR A 133 32.55 13.21 24.46
N GLU A 134 31.43 13.11 23.75
CA GLU A 134 31.33 13.46 22.32
C GLU A 134 31.66 14.94 22.05
N GLN A 135 31.33 15.84 22.97
CA GLN A 135 31.62 17.28 22.85
C GLN A 135 33.09 17.62 23.10
N SER A 136 33.79 16.84 23.93
CA SER A 136 35.21 17.07 24.24
C SER A 136 36.17 16.65 23.13
N HIS A 137 35.74 15.79 22.21
CA HIS A 137 36.55 15.28 21.10
C HIS A 137 36.33 16.04 19.78
N LYS A 138 35.69 17.21 19.84
CA LYS A 138 35.32 18.01 18.69
C LYS A 138 35.91 19.41 18.81
#